data_AF-A0AAD8BQ97-F1
#
_entry.id   AF-A0AAD8BQ97-F1
#
_cell.length_a   1.000
_cell.length_b   1.000
_cell.length_c   1.000
_cell.angle_alpha   90.00
_cell.angle_beta   90.00
_cell.angle_gamma   90.00
#
_symmetry.space_group_name_H-M   'P 1'
#
loop_
_entity.id
_entity.type
_entity.pdbx_description
1 polymer ?
#
loop_
_entity_poly.entity_id
_entity_poly.type
_entity_poly.pdbx_seq_one_letter_code
_entity_poly.pdbx_strand_id
1 'polypeptide(L)'
;LTPPYMLSFLFFLGLQRFMGFGALWATVQPVDKLLCVESWWTNLLYINNLKPVIQQCMTFTWYLAADMQFHIISPLMIIPFY
;
A
#
# COMPACT_ATOMS: atom_id res chain seq x y z
N LEU A 1 -9.46 0.09 -10.37
CA LEU A 1 -8.16 0.59 -9.84
C LEU A 1 -7.22 -0.52 -9.35
N THR A 2 -7.72 -1.73 -9.12
CA THR A 2 -6.94 -2.88 -8.64
C THR A 2 -5.78 -3.32 -9.54
N PRO A 3 -5.98 -3.58 -10.85
CA PRO A 3 -4.86 -4.00 -11.71
C PRO A 3 -3.68 -3.01 -11.77
N PRO A 4 -3.88 -1.69 -11.98
CA PRO A 4 -2.77 -0.75 -12.01
C PRO A 4 -2.10 -0.59 -10.64
N TYR A 5 -2.85 -0.72 -9.53
CA TYR A 5 -2.26 -0.70 -8.18
C TYR A 5 -1.36 -1.92 -7.92
N MET A 6 -1.80 -3.12 -8.30
CA MET A 6 -0.98 -4.32 -8.14
C MET A 6 0.30 -4.26 -8.98
N LEU A 7 0.21 -3.72 -10.19
CA LEU A 7 1.39 -3.48 -11.04
C LEU A 7 2.35 -2.47 -10.42
N SER A 8 1.85 -1.34 -9.93
CA SER A 8 2.71 -0.33 -9.28
C SER A 8 3.33 -0.85 -8.00
N PHE A 9 2.62 -1.69 -7.24
CA PHE A 9 3.16 -2.34 -6.06
C PHE A 9 4.31 -3.32 -6.38
N LEU A 10 4.11 -4.20 -7.38
CA LEU A 10 5.16 -5.12 -7.83
C LEU A 10 6.39 -4.36 -8.35
N PHE A 11 6.14 -3.27 -9.08
CA PHE A 11 7.20 -2.36 -9.53
C PHE A 11 7.96 -1.76 -8.34
N PHE A 12 7.26 -1.29 -7.31
CA PHE A 12 7.90 -0.77 -6.08
C PHE A 12 8.74 -1.84 -5.38
N LEU A 13 8.22 -3.05 -5.17
CA LEU A 13 8.96 -4.12 -4.50
C LEU A 13 10.23 -4.56 -5.26
N GLY A 14 10.18 -4.59 -6.59
CA GLY A 14 11.27 -5.09 -7.43
C GLY A 14 12.26 -4.03 -7.89
N LEU A 15 11.78 -2.88 -8.36
CA LEU A 15 12.59 -1.88 -9.06
C LEU A 15 12.98 -0.69 -8.19
N GLN A 16 12.32 -0.43 -7.06
CA GLN A 16 12.63 0.72 -6.21
C GLN A 16 14.11 0.77 -5.85
N ARG A 17 14.75 -0.37 -5.57
CA ARG A 17 16.19 -0.46 -5.22
C ARG A 17 17.13 0.21 -6.24
N PHE A 18 16.76 0.20 -7.52
CA PHE A 18 17.59 0.71 -8.61
C PHE A 18 17.32 2.17 -8.98
N MET A 19 16.23 2.76 -8.46
CA MET A 19 15.77 4.08 -8.89
C MET A 19 16.24 5.24 -7.98
N GLY A 20 16.87 4.94 -6.85
CA GLY A 20 17.27 5.98 -5.91
C GLY A 20 18.76 6.30 -5.96
N PHE A 21 19.07 7.58 -5.75
CA PHE A 21 20.42 8.13 -5.69
C PHE A 21 20.51 9.15 -4.54
N GLY A 22 21.67 9.24 -3.88
CA GLY A 22 21.93 10.24 -2.83
C GLY A 22 22.18 9.66 -1.43
N ALA A 23 22.62 10.51 -0.50
CA ALA A 23 23.06 10.11 0.85
C ALA A 23 21.94 9.48 1.70
N LEU A 24 20.69 9.97 1.56
CA LEU A 24 19.52 9.42 2.24
C LEU A 24 19.10 8.05 1.69
N TRP A 25 19.47 7.71 0.45
CA TRP A 25 19.08 6.44 -0.15
C TRP A 25 19.70 5.24 0.57
N ALA A 26 20.94 5.39 1.05
CA ALA A 26 21.67 4.35 1.77
C ALA A 26 21.00 3.98 3.12
N THR A 27 20.20 4.88 3.70
CA THR A 27 19.52 4.67 4.99
C THR A 27 18.04 4.34 4.82
N VAL A 28 17.34 5.01 3.89
CA VAL A 28 15.89 4.83 3.70
C VAL A 28 15.56 3.50 3.02
N GLN A 29 16.30 3.14 1.95
CA GLN A 29 16.05 1.91 1.18
C GLN A 29 16.07 0.63 2.03
N PRO A 30 17.06 0.38 2.93
CA PRO A 30 17.06 -0.83 3.74
C PRO A 30 15.93 -0.85 4.78
N VAL A 31 15.55 0.29 5.33
CA VAL A 31 14.43 0.40 6.28
C VAL A 31 13.10 0.10 5.59
N ASP A 32 12.83 0.75 4.46
CA ASP A 32 11.62 0.51 3.66
C ASP A 32 11.53 -0.96 3.21
N LYS A 33 12.67 -1.55 2.81
CA LYS A 33 12.72 -2.97 2.44
C LYS A 33 12.30 -3.88 3.59
N LEU A 34 12.79 -3.64 4.81
CA LEU A 34 12.44 -4.45 5.98
C LEU A 34 10.94 -4.34 6.29
N LEU A 35 10.40 -3.12 6.31
CA LEU A 35 8.98 -2.85 6.52
C LEU A 35 8.11 -3.52 5.46
N CYS A 36 8.52 -3.47 4.20
CA CYS A 36 7.82 -4.13 3.11
C CYS A 36 7.89 -5.65 3.18
N VAL A 37 9.01 -6.26 3.56
CA VAL A 37 9.08 -7.72 3.73
C VAL A 37 8.10 -8.21 4.83
N GLU A 38 7.88 -7.41 5.87
CA GLU A 38 6.98 -7.79 6.97
C GLU A 38 5.49 -7.49 6.65
N SER A 39 5.21 -6.39 5.97
CA SER A 39 3.85 -5.86 5.79
C SER A 39 3.39 -5.76 4.32
N TRP A 40 4.08 -6.37 3.34
CA TRP A 40 3.64 -6.31 1.92
C TRP A 40 2.22 -6.85 1.73
N TRP A 41 1.87 -7.93 2.44
CA TRP A 41 0.58 -8.61 2.30
C TRP A 41 -0.61 -7.74 2.72
N THR A 42 -0.41 -6.75 3.58
CA THR A 42 -1.50 -5.84 4.00
C THR A 42 -1.94 -4.90 2.87
N ASN A 43 -1.02 -4.55 1.97
CA ASN A 43 -1.35 -3.79 0.76
C ASN A 43 -2.16 -4.63 -0.22
N LEU A 44 -1.86 -5.93 -0.34
CA LEU A 44 -2.58 -6.84 -1.24
C LEU A 44 -4.03 -7.09 -0.77
N LEU A 45 -4.25 -7.12 0.54
CA LEU A 45 -5.57 -7.24 1.15
C LEU A 45 -6.31 -5.90 1.33
N TYR A 46 -5.70 -4.77 0.96
CA TYR A 46 -6.25 -3.43 1.22
C TYR A 46 -6.62 -3.18 2.70
N ILE A 47 -5.76 -3.65 3.62
CA ILE A 47 -5.88 -3.43 5.08
C ILE A 47 -4.67 -2.70 5.66
N ASN A 48 -3.81 -2.17 4.80
CA ASN A 48 -2.63 -1.40 5.21
C ASN A 48 -3.04 -0.19 6.08
N ASN A 49 -4.20 0.42 5.87
CA ASN A 49 -4.73 1.54 6.67
C ASN A 49 -4.99 1.21 8.14
N LEU A 50 -5.12 -0.07 8.51
CA LEU A 50 -5.34 -0.51 9.89
C LEU A 50 -4.03 -0.71 10.67
N LYS A 51 -2.88 -0.73 9.99
CA LYS A 51 -1.57 -0.81 10.64
C LYS A 51 -1.06 0.56 11.08
N PRO A 52 -0.25 0.64 12.16
CA PRO A 52 0.46 1.86 12.51
C PRO A 52 1.32 2.37 11.35
N VAL A 53 1.37 3.70 11.15
CA VAL A 53 2.06 4.36 10.04
C VAL A 53 3.52 3.90 9.88
N ILE A 54 4.21 3.72 11.01
CA ILE A 54 5.60 3.28 11.09
C ILE A 54 5.85 1.83 10.62
N GLN A 55 4.80 1.01 10.48
CA GLN A 55 4.87 -0.40 10.08
C GLN A 55 4.28 -0.65 8.69
N GLN A 56 3.89 0.41 7.98
CA GLN A 56 3.27 0.32 6.67
C GLN A 56 4.32 0.25 5.56
N CYS A 57 4.10 -0.65 4.60
CA CYS A 57 4.79 -0.63 3.32
C CYS A 57 4.04 0.32 2.39
N MET A 58 4.74 1.27 1.75
CA MET A 58 4.15 2.32 0.92
C MET A 58 3.03 3.09 1.64
N THR A 59 3.38 3.80 2.70
CA THR A 59 2.44 4.55 3.56
C THR A 59 1.40 5.33 2.76
N PHE A 60 1.78 6.02 1.68
CA PHE A 60 0.88 6.81 0.83
C PHE A 60 -0.31 6.04 0.21
N THR A 61 -0.26 4.71 0.21
CA THR A 61 -1.33 3.86 -0.34
C THR A 61 -2.45 3.56 0.65
N TRP A 62 -2.39 4.10 1.87
CA TRP A 62 -3.45 3.99 2.88
C TRP A 62 -4.81 4.47 2.35
N TYR A 63 -4.81 5.55 1.54
CA TYR A 63 -6.02 6.13 0.98
C TYR A 63 -6.70 5.17 -0.01
N LEU A 64 -5.91 4.43 -0.79
CA LEU A 64 -6.42 3.50 -1.78
C LEU A 64 -7.11 2.29 -1.13
N ALA A 65 -6.65 1.88 0.05
CA ALA A 65 -7.32 0.86 0.85
C ALA A 65 -8.63 1.35 1.45
N ALA A 66 -8.68 2.58 1.94
CA ALA A 66 -9.92 3.18 2.41
C ALA A 66 -10.97 3.25 1.28
N ASP A 67 -10.58 3.68 0.08
CA ASP A 67 -11.46 3.73 -1.10
C ASP A 67 -12.06 2.36 -1.45
N MET A 68 -11.24 1.29 -1.45
CA MET A 68 -11.75 -0.06 -1.69
C MET A 68 -12.72 -0.55 -0.61
N GLN A 69 -12.46 -0.24 0.66
CA GLN A 69 -13.36 -0.57 1.77
C GLN A 69 -14.71 0.13 1.58
N PHE A 70 -14.71 1.42 1.26
CA PHE A 70 -15.93 2.17 0.98
C PHE A 70 -16.65 1.67 -0.27
N HIS A 71 -15.93 1.25 -1.31
CA HIS A 71 -16.53 0.67 -2.51
C HIS A 71 -17.30 -0.62 -2.20
N ILE A 72 -16.78 -1.46 -1.31
CA ILE A 72 -17.44 -2.70 -0.86
C ILE A 72 -18.63 -2.41 0.07
N ILE A 73 -18.51 -1.43 0.96
CA ILE A 73 -19.57 -1.06 1.92
C ILE A 73 -20.71 -0.28 1.25
N SER A 74 -20.43 0.50 0.22
CA SER A 74 -21.40 1.34 -0.51
C SER A 74 -22.68 0.60 -0.93
N PRO A 75 -22.65 -0.57 -1.62
CA PRO A 75 -23.87 -1.29 -1.99
C PRO A 75 -24.68 -1.77 -0.78
N LEU A 76 -24.02 -2.14 0.33
CA LEU A 76 -24.72 -2.53 1.57
C LEU A 76 -25.49 -1.37 2.20
N MET A 77 -25.04 -0.13 1.98
CA MET A 77 -25.76 1.06 2.44
C MET A 77 -26.83 1.50 1.45
N ILE A 78 -26.59 1.43 0.14
CA ILE A 78 -27.51 1.98 -0.86
C ILE A 78 -28.69 1.06 -1.14
N ILE A 79 -28.49 -0.26 -1.24
CA ILE A 79 -29.54 -1.23 -1.56
C ILE A 79 -30.70 -1.25 -0.56
N PRO A 80 -30.51 -1.20 0.77
CA PRO A 80 -31.63 -1.19 1.72
C PRO A 80 -32.38 0.15 1.81
N PHE A 81 -31.80 1.24 1.28
CA PHE A 81 -32.44 2.56 1.25
C PHE A 81 -33.16 2.86 -0.08
N TYR A 82 -33.12 1.93 -1.03
CA TYR A 82 -33.89 1.95 -2.28
C TYR A 82 -35.09 0.99 -2.17
#